data_AF-A0A6V7Y6T8-F1
#
_entry.id   AF-A0A6V7Y6T8-F1
#
_cell.length_a   1.000
_cell.length_b   1.000
_cell.length_c   1.000
_cell.angle_alpha   90.00
_cell.angle_beta   90.00
_cell.angle_gamma   90.00
#
_symmetry.space_group_name_H-M   'P 1'
#
loop_
_entity.id
_entity.type
_entity.pdbx_description
1 polymer ?
#
loop_
_entity_poly.entity_id
_entity_poly.type
_entity_poly.pdbx_seq_one_letter_code
_entity_poly.pdbx_strand_id
1 'polypeptide(L)'
;MLTICIAHNGGKYDFHLVLEALHRRNEPPSRLCTTGLKIYSMKLAGNNKRKVLFKDSLNYFNCELDALTKIFSMPEEVATSKPFFPYLFVKRQNLHDRIRGLPPLHHYQPEYKNSVKRAALLEWHQQQLNDRKYKFPAP
;
A
#
# COMPACT_ATOMS: atom_id res chain seq x y z
N MET A 1 -12.39 13.33 -19.78
CA MET A 1 -12.48 13.09 -18.33
C MET A 1 -11.08 12.82 -17.79
N LEU A 2 -10.72 13.40 -16.64
CA LEU A 2 -9.43 13.20 -15.97
C LEU A 2 -9.68 12.36 -14.70
N THR A 3 -8.94 11.27 -14.56
CA THR A 3 -8.90 10.47 -13.33
C THR A 3 -7.60 10.77 -12.59
N ILE A 4 -7.69 11.03 -11.29
CA ILE A 4 -6.51 11.27 -10.45
C ILE A 4 -6.29 10.04 -9.58
N CYS A 5 -5.12 9.42 -9.74
CA CYS A 5 -4.66 8.32 -8.90
C CYS A 5 -3.74 8.89 -7.84
N ILE A 6 -4.15 8.77 -6.57
CA ILE A 6 -3.37 9.24 -5.42
C ILE A 6 -2.83 8.03 -4.68
N ALA A 7 -1.53 8.00 -4.46
CA ALA A 7 -0.87 7.00 -3.61
C ALA A 7 0.05 7.71 -2.63
N HIS A 8 0.13 7.20 -1.40
CA HIS A 8 0.97 7.78 -0.37
C HIS A 8 2.36 7.14 -0.38
N ASN A 9 3.39 7.91 -0.72
CA ASN A 9 4.73 7.46 -1.08
C ASN A 9 4.79 6.65 -2.39
N GLY A 10 3.78 6.80 -3.25
CA GLY A 10 3.72 6.07 -4.53
C GLY A 10 4.84 6.44 -5.49
N GLY A 11 5.38 7.66 -5.37
CA GLY A 11 6.47 8.15 -6.19
C GLY A 11 7.80 7.43 -6.00
N LYS A 12 7.96 6.68 -4.92
CA LYS A 12 9.15 5.85 -4.65
C LYS A 12 8.89 4.35 -4.81
N TYR A 13 7.65 3.94 -5.05
CA TYR A 13 7.26 2.54 -5.08
C TYR A 13 6.23 2.24 -6.16
N ASP A 14 4.94 2.46 -5.90
CA ASP A 14 3.81 2.04 -6.74
C ASP A 14 3.93 2.54 -8.18
N PHE A 15 4.34 3.79 -8.37
CA PHE A 15 4.40 4.40 -9.70
C PHE A 15 5.53 3.81 -10.55
N HIS A 16 6.58 3.26 -9.94
CA HIS A 16 7.62 2.55 -10.69
C HIS A 16 7.11 1.24 -11.26
N LEU A 17 6.24 0.52 -10.54
CA LEU A 17 5.61 -0.69 -11.05
C LEU A 17 4.72 -0.39 -12.26
N VAL A 18 3.95 0.71 -12.19
CA VAL A 18 3.13 1.17 -13.32
C VAL A 18 4.01 1.62 -14.49
N LEU A 19 5.06 2.42 -14.23
CA LEU A 19 5.98 2.90 -15.27
C LEU A 19 6.69 1.73 -15.98
N GLU A 20 7.08 0.71 -15.23
CA GLU A 20 7.70 -0.51 -15.76
C GLU A 20 6.72 -1.29 -16.65
N ALA A 21 5.47 -1.46 -16.21
CA ALA A 21 4.44 -2.11 -17.01
C ALA A 21 4.14 -1.35 -18.31
N LEU A 22 4.13 -0.02 -18.26
CA LEU A 22 3.98 0.86 -19.43
C LEU A 22 5.16 0.74 -20.38
N HIS A 23 6.38 0.72 -19.85
CA HIS A 23 7.60 0.55 -20.63
C HIS A 23 7.60 -0.78 -21.39
N ARG A 24 7.22 -1.89 -20.74
CA ARG A 24 7.08 -3.21 -21.40
C ARG A 24 6.08 -3.23 -22.56
N ARG A 25 5.12 -2.30 -22.56
CA ARG A 25 4.08 -2.17 -23.60
C ARG A 25 4.42 -1.13 -24.67
N ASN A 26 5.58 -0.47 -24.57
CA ASN A 26 5.94 0.68 -25.40
C ASN A 26 4.90 1.82 -25.33
N GLU A 27 4.29 2.02 -24.16
CA GLU A 27 3.29 3.07 -23.92
C GLU A 27 3.86 4.15 -22.99
N PRO A 28 4.74 5.06 -23.47
CA PRO A 28 5.35 6.04 -22.60
C PRO A 28 4.32 7.02 -22.03
N PRO A 29 4.51 7.48 -20.78
CA PRO A 29 3.66 8.53 -20.22
C PRO A 29 3.79 9.82 -21.04
N SER A 30 2.65 10.46 -21.30
CA SER A 30 2.59 11.77 -21.98
C SER A 30 3.33 12.89 -21.24
N ARG A 31 3.46 12.77 -19.91
CA ARG A 31 4.27 13.65 -19.08
C ARG A 31 4.78 12.87 -17.88
N LEU A 32 6.07 13.01 -17.59
CA LEU A 32 6.71 12.43 -16.42
C LEU A 32 7.51 13.53 -15.72
N CYS A 33 7.30 13.71 -14.43
CA CYS A 33 8.06 14.64 -13.59
C CYS A 33 8.75 13.87 -12.48
N THR A 34 10.08 13.85 -12.51
CA THR A 34 10.93 13.10 -11.59
C THR A 34 12.09 13.95 -11.08
N THR A 35 12.58 13.64 -9.88
CA THR A 35 13.89 14.10 -9.40
C THR A 35 14.64 12.89 -8.86
N GLY A 36 15.77 12.55 -9.49
CA GLY A 36 16.44 11.28 -9.25
C GLY A 36 15.48 10.10 -9.46
N LEU A 37 15.43 9.19 -8.49
CA LEU A 37 14.54 8.02 -8.53
C LEU A 37 13.10 8.32 -8.11
N LYS A 38 12.75 9.53 -7.67
CA LYS A 38 11.39 9.82 -7.21
C LYS A 38 10.51 10.35 -8.34
N ILE A 39 9.36 9.73 -8.56
CA ILE A 39 8.30 10.20 -9.47
C ILE A 39 7.33 11.11 -8.71
N TYR A 40 7.30 12.39 -9.03
CA TYR A 40 6.38 13.36 -8.41
C TYR A 40 5.01 13.38 -9.09
N SER A 41 4.99 13.21 -10.41
CA SER A 41 3.76 13.03 -11.17
C SER A 41 4.00 12.30 -12.47
N MET A 42 3.07 11.43 -12.84
CA MET A 42 3.05 10.75 -14.12
C MET A 42 1.67 10.94 -14.76
N LYS A 43 1.62 11.36 -16.02
CA LYS A 43 0.38 11.57 -16.74
C LYS A 43 0.32 10.64 -17.93
N LEU A 44 -0.74 9.86 -18.00
CA LEU A 44 -1.08 9.01 -19.13
C LEU A 44 -2.16 9.71 -19.96
N ALA A 45 -1.98 9.71 -21.27
CA ALA A 45 -2.97 10.18 -22.22
C ALA A 45 -3.19 9.06 -23.24
N GLY A 46 -4.36 8.44 -23.23
CA GLY A 46 -4.71 7.40 -24.19
C GLY A 46 -5.40 7.96 -25.44
N ASN A 47 -5.44 7.14 -26.48
CA ASN A 47 -6.07 7.45 -27.78
C ASN A 47 -7.56 7.82 -27.67
N ASN A 48 -8.25 7.38 -26.61
CA ASN A 48 -9.70 7.56 -26.39
C ASN A 48 -10.06 8.58 -25.29
N LYS A 49 -9.34 9.71 -25.21
CA LYS A 49 -9.63 10.88 -24.33
C LYS A 49 -9.58 10.66 -22.80
N ARG A 50 -9.31 9.44 -22.30
CA ARG A 50 -9.09 9.22 -20.86
C ARG A 50 -7.67 9.67 -20.49
N LYS A 51 -7.60 10.60 -19.55
CA LYS A 51 -6.36 11.09 -18.97
C LYS A 51 -6.27 10.55 -17.55
N VAL A 52 -5.13 9.96 -17.20
CA VAL A 52 -4.86 9.50 -15.84
C VAL A 52 -3.68 10.30 -15.31
N LEU A 53 -3.82 10.86 -14.12
CA LEU A 53 -2.76 11.61 -13.44
C LEU A 53 -2.43 10.94 -12.12
N PHE A 54 -1.20 10.45 -12.02
CA PHE A 54 -0.65 9.90 -10.79
C PHE A 54 -0.02 11.02 -9.95
N LYS A 55 -0.36 11.07 -8.67
CA LYS A 55 0.14 12.04 -7.70
C LYS A 55 0.53 11.34 -6.40
N ASP A 56 1.74 11.64 -5.94
CA ASP A 56 2.21 11.16 -4.65
C ASP A 56 1.75 12.11 -3.54
N SER A 57 0.88 11.62 -2.65
CA SER A 57 0.33 12.42 -1.55
C SER A 57 1.36 12.74 -0.47
N LEU A 58 2.49 12.01 -0.42
CA LEU A 58 3.56 12.30 0.53
C LEU A 58 4.19 13.69 0.28
N ASN A 59 4.09 14.22 -0.95
CA ASN A 59 4.54 15.59 -1.25
C ASN A 59 3.70 16.68 -0.59
N TYR A 60 2.49 16.35 -0.14
CA TYR A 60 1.54 17.26 0.48
C TYR A 60 1.40 16.96 1.97
N PHE A 61 1.42 15.67 2.33
CA PHE A 61 1.36 15.20 3.71
C PHE A 61 2.67 14.48 4.06
N ASN A 62 3.63 15.23 4.60
CA ASN A 62 4.97 14.73 4.93
C ASN A 62 4.99 13.91 6.24
N CYS A 63 4.18 12.86 6.33
CA CYS A 63 4.11 11.96 7.49
C CYS A 63 3.84 10.52 7.03
N GLU A 64 3.81 9.56 7.96
CA GLU A 64 3.34 8.20 7.66
C GLU A 64 1.84 8.18 7.38
N LEU A 65 1.38 7.27 6.51
CA LEU A 65 -0.04 7.08 6.20
C LEU A 65 -0.92 6.92 7.45
N ASP A 66 -0.44 6.19 8.46
CA ASP A 66 -1.14 5.93 9.72
C ASP A 66 -1.21 7.17 10.63
N ALA A 67 -0.33 8.15 10.44
CA ALA A 67 -0.37 9.40 11.20
C ALA A 67 -1.44 10.37 10.67
N LEU A 68 -1.93 10.19 9.44
CA LEU A 68 -2.92 11.08 8.84
C LEU A 68 -4.25 11.08 9.60
N THR A 69 -4.69 9.92 10.09
CA THR A 69 -5.94 9.82 10.87
C THR A 69 -5.91 10.70 12.12
N LYS A 70 -4.77 10.71 12.81
CA LYS A 70 -4.53 11.55 13.99
C LYS A 70 -4.41 13.02 13.65
N ILE A 71 -3.65 13.36 12.60
CA ILE A 71 -3.42 14.76 12.18
C ILE A 71 -4.72 15.43 11.75
N PHE A 72 -5.59 14.69 11.07
CA PHE A 72 -6.88 15.21 10.59
C PHE A 72 -8.03 15.01 11.60
N SER A 73 -7.75 14.50 12.80
CA SER A 73 -8.77 14.20 13.81
C SER A 73 -9.96 13.43 13.23
N MET A 74 -9.67 12.42 12.40
CA MET A 74 -10.71 11.65 11.72
C MET A 74 -11.56 10.90 12.75
N PRO A 75 -12.89 10.85 12.58
CA PRO A 75 -13.77 10.06 13.44
C PRO A 75 -13.32 8.60 13.47
N GLU A 76 -13.43 7.93 14.62
CA GLU A 76 -12.98 6.53 14.79
C GLU A 76 -13.66 5.58 13.81
N GLU A 77 -14.89 5.89 13.37
CA GLU A 77 -15.63 5.11 12.38
C GLU A 77 -14.96 5.14 11.00
N VAL A 78 -14.19 6.18 10.70
CA VAL A 78 -13.47 6.37 9.42
C VAL A 78 -11.97 6.07 9.58
N ALA A 79 -11.41 6.31 10.77
CA ALA A 79 -10.03 6.06 11.13
C ALA A 79 -9.78 4.57 11.43
N THR A 80 -9.97 3.71 10.42
CA THR A 80 -9.68 2.29 10.56
C THR A 80 -8.18 2.08 10.82
N SER A 81 -7.83 1.44 11.93
CA SER A 81 -6.43 1.08 12.19
C SER A 81 -5.95 0.09 11.13
N LYS A 82 -4.79 0.37 10.54
CA LYS A 82 -4.24 -0.51 9.51
C LYS A 82 -3.85 -1.84 10.17
N PRO A 83 -4.42 -2.99 9.74
CA PRO A 83 -4.01 -4.27 10.27
C PRO A 83 -2.55 -4.58 9.90
N PHE A 84 -1.93 -5.48 10.65
CA PHE A 84 -0.59 -5.94 10.34
C PHE A 84 -0.59 -6.79 9.06
N PHE A 85 0.39 -6.55 8.19
CA PHE A 85 0.52 -7.25 6.92
C PHE A 85 1.62 -8.33 6.98
N PRO A 86 1.37 -9.56 6.49
CA PRO A 86 2.32 -10.68 6.55
C PRO A 86 3.26 -10.65 5.35
N TYR A 87 4.23 -9.73 5.34
CA TYR A 87 5.13 -9.49 4.22
C TYR A 87 5.77 -10.76 3.65
N LEU A 88 6.24 -11.68 4.50
CA LEU A 88 6.93 -12.89 4.04
C LEU A 88 5.98 -13.97 3.53
N PHE A 89 4.67 -13.82 3.75
CA PHE A 89 3.67 -14.75 3.23
C PHE A 89 3.39 -14.50 1.75
N VAL A 90 3.57 -13.26 1.27
CA VAL A 90 3.33 -12.86 -0.13
C VAL A 90 4.50 -13.33 -1.01
N LYS A 91 4.51 -14.62 -1.31
CA LYS A 91 5.46 -15.28 -2.20
C LYS A 91 4.71 -15.97 -3.34
N ARG A 92 5.35 -16.14 -4.49
CA ARG A 92 4.74 -16.79 -5.67
C ARG A 92 4.03 -18.11 -5.34
N GLN A 93 4.63 -18.90 -4.45
CA GLN A 93 4.11 -20.20 -4.02
C GLN A 93 2.75 -20.08 -3.32
N ASN A 94 2.50 -18.97 -2.62
CA ASN A 94 1.32 -18.78 -1.78
C ASN A 94 0.27 -17.85 -2.42
N LEU A 95 0.53 -17.29 -3.61
CA LEU A 95 -0.36 -16.29 -4.24
C LEU A 95 -1.77 -16.83 -4.54
N HIS A 96 -1.88 -18.14 -4.73
CA HIS A 96 -3.15 -18.81 -5.02
C HIS A 96 -3.71 -19.59 -3.82
N ASP A 97 -3.01 -19.55 -2.69
CA ASP A 97 -3.39 -20.30 -1.50
C ASP A 97 -4.53 -19.59 -0.76
N ARG A 98 -5.59 -20.35 -0.50
CA ARG A 98 -6.65 -19.92 0.40
C ARG A 98 -6.37 -20.48 1.78
N ILE A 99 -5.73 -19.67 2.62
CA ILE A 99 -5.50 -20.05 4.02
C ILE A 99 -6.76 -19.80 4.85
N ARG A 100 -7.02 -20.73 5.79
CA ARG A 100 -8.03 -20.56 6.83
C ARG A 100 -7.35 -19.98 8.06
N GLY A 101 -7.63 -18.73 8.39
CA GLY A 101 -7.03 -18.00 9.52
C GLY A 101 -5.83 -17.14 9.11
N LEU A 102 -4.96 -16.85 10.08
CA LEU A 102 -3.79 -16.00 9.89
C LEU A 102 -2.54 -16.80 9.49
N PRO A 103 -1.65 -16.23 8.67
CA PRO A 103 -0.29 -16.71 8.53
C PRO A 103 0.41 -16.81 9.89
N PRO A 104 1.40 -17.72 10.01
CA PRO A 104 2.31 -17.75 11.15
C PRO A 104 2.92 -16.38 11.46
N LEU A 105 3.11 -16.09 12.75
CA LEU A 105 3.60 -14.79 13.24
C LEU A 105 4.92 -14.34 12.60
N HIS A 106 5.82 -15.28 12.31
CA HIS A 106 7.11 -14.96 11.66
C HIS A 106 6.92 -14.27 10.29
N HIS A 107 5.79 -14.50 9.60
CA HIS A 107 5.54 -13.84 8.32
C HIS A 107 5.32 -12.32 8.43
N TYR A 108 5.06 -11.82 9.64
CA TYR A 108 4.84 -10.40 9.94
C TYR A 108 6.13 -9.66 10.36
N GLN A 109 7.26 -10.38 10.44
CA GLN A 109 8.57 -9.82 10.77
C GLN A 109 8.61 -9.04 12.10
N PRO A 110 8.20 -9.64 13.24
CA PRO A 110 8.18 -8.96 14.55
C PRO A 110 9.56 -8.45 14.99
N GLU A 111 10.65 -9.09 14.55
CA GLU A 111 12.03 -8.72 14.84
C GLU A 111 12.48 -7.40 14.20
N TYR A 112 11.85 -7.00 13.09
CA TYR A 112 12.15 -5.72 12.42
C TYR A 112 11.24 -4.58 12.87
N LYS A 113 10.34 -4.82 13.83
CA LYS A 113 9.45 -3.80 14.41
C LYS A 113 10.06 -3.25 15.70
N ASN A 114 9.84 -1.97 15.95
CA ASN A 114 10.16 -1.37 17.26
C ASN A 114 9.32 -2.02 18.37
N SER A 115 9.73 -1.84 19.62
CA SER A 115 9.11 -2.49 20.79
C SER A 115 7.60 -2.27 20.87
N VAL A 116 7.13 -1.04 20.59
CA VAL A 116 5.70 -0.67 20.64
C VAL A 116 4.91 -1.38 19.53
N LYS A 117 5.34 -1.27 18.26
CA LYS A 117 4.66 -1.92 17.12
C LYS A 117 4.76 -3.45 17.21
N ARG A 118 5.83 -3.98 17.82
CA ARG A 118 5.98 -5.42 18.07
C ARG A 118 4.98 -5.92 19.12
N ALA A 119 4.84 -5.22 20.25
CA ALA A 119 3.86 -5.59 21.27
C ALA A 119 2.43 -5.57 20.71
N ALA A 120 2.07 -4.51 19.98
CA ALA A 120 0.78 -4.40 19.31
C ALA A 120 0.54 -5.52 18.28
N LEU A 121 1.57 -5.94 17.53
CA LEU A 121 1.47 -7.09 16.62
C LEU A 121 1.18 -8.39 17.38
N LEU A 122 1.90 -8.65 18.48
CA LEU A 122 1.74 -9.88 19.25
C LEU A 122 0.34 -9.98 19.85
N GLU A 123 -0.13 -8.89 20.44
CA GLU A 123 -1.48 -8.79 21.00
C GLU A 123 -2.54 -8.99 19.93
N TRP A 124 -2.44 -8.24 18.82
CA TRP A 124 -3.36 -8.36 17.70
C TRP A 124 -3.40 -9.79 17.14
N HIS A 125 -2.22 -10.40 16.89
CA HIS A 125 -2.13 -11.74 16.30
C HIS A 125 -2.77 -12.79 17.23
N GLN A 126 -2.53 -12.69 18.54
CA GLN A 126 -3.13 -13.58 19.52
C GLN A 126 -4.67 -13.41 19.60
N GLN A 127 -5.16 -12.18 19.59
CA GLN A 127 -6.60 -11.90 19.58
C GLN A 127 -7.28 -12.49 18.35
N GLN A 128 -6.67 -12.32 17.17
CA GLN A 128 -7.21 -12.87 15.92
C GLN A 128 -7.14 -14.40 15.84
N LEU A 129 -6.18 -15.05 16.49
CA LEU A 129 -6.16 -16.52 16.60
C LEU A 129 -7.31 -17.04 17.48
N ASN A 130 -7.66 -16.30 18.54
CA ASN A 130 -8.76 -16.63 19.43
C ASN A 130 -10.12 -16.40 18.74
N ASP A 131 -10.24 -15.33 17.96
CA ASP A 131 -11.43 -15.01 17.18
C ASP A 131 -11.39 -15.76 15.83
N ARG A 132 -11.89 -17.00 15.83
CA ARG A 132 -11.91 -17.95 14.68
C ARG A 132 -12.58 -17.43 13.38
N LYS A 133 -12.97 -16.15 13.33
CA LYS A 133 -13.67 -15.48 12.23
C LYS A 133 -12.75 -14.74 11.26
N TYR A 134 -11.46 -14.55 11.56
CA TYR A 134 -10.59 -13.80 10.65
C TYR A 134 -10.42 -14.51 9.30
N LYS A 135 -10.98 -13.91 8.25
CA LYS A 135 -10.74 -14.26 6.87
C LYS A 135 -9.72 -13.28 6.33
N PHE A 136 -8.60 -13.80 5.83
CA PHE A 136 -7.66 -12.96 5.10
C PHE A 136 -8.40 -12.24 3.96
N PRO A 137 -8.32 -10.90 3.85
CA PRO A 137 -8.99 -10.19 2.77
C PRO A 137 -8.46 -10.73 1.43
N ALA A 138 -9.38 -11.16 0.57
CA ALA A 138 -9.04 -11.56 -0.78
C ALA A 138 -8.44 -10.36 -1.53
N PRO A 139 -7.45 -10.58 -2.40
CA PRO A 139 -6.87 -9.52 -3.23
C PRO A 139 -7.90 -8.85 -4.14
#